data_AF-A0A815SQ29-F1
#
_entry.id   AF-A0A815SQ29-F1
#
_cell.length_a   1.000
_cell.length_b   1.000
_cell.length_c   1.000
_cell.angle_alpha   90.00
_cell.angle_beta   90.00
_cell.angle_gamma   90.00
#
_symmetry.space_group_name_H-M   'P 1'
#
loop_
_entity.id
_entity.type
_entity.pdbx_description
1 polymer ?
#
loop_
_entity_poly.entity_id
_entity_poly.type
_entity_poly.pdbx_seq_one_letter_code
_entity_poly.pdbx_strand_id
1 'polypeptide(L)'
;MNGDKLQCVSNSSCSTYTALSANGYCTDYSMLIDTSSSQISDVEIINMDSTFCIAYRGSTWPGIITNSCGFSCYVDSARWSLGCCLDLTTQEDGFINSAPVATAISPIYVPTNTINVITIPATDADDDNLRCRWASNTSLFDECGDICGIASGCTLYEENCTLVFNSTGKQTGNYYAVALMVEDFYNDTNSTSLSSVSIQFLIHIVAKPTCYSKPTISLNSSINTTLEVGTEYSFTFIIKTNC
;
A
#
# COMPACT_ATOMS: atom_id res chain seq x y z
N MET A 1 -7.78 24.01 11.51
CA MET A 1 -7.10 22.78 11.06
C MET A 1 -6.44 23.12 9.74
N ASN A 2 -5.11 23.25 9.70
CA ASN A 2 -4.42 23.34 8.41
C ASN A 2 -4.68 22.01 7.71
N GLY A 3 -5.36 22.05 6.55
CA GLY A 3 -5.93 20.85 5.93
C GLY A 3 -4.89 19.76 5.65
N ASP A 4 -5.35 18.52 5.73
CA ASP A 4 -4.64 17.33 5.29
C ASP A 4 -4.23 17.49 3.82
N LYS A 5 -2.92 17.55 3.60
CA LYS A 5 -2.34 17.84 2.29
C LYS A 5 -1.21 16.89 1.95
N LEU A 6 -1.13 16.53 0.67
CA LEU A 6 0.05 15.95 0.06
C LEU A 6 1.05 17.09 -0.17
N GLN A 7 2.22 17.01 0.48
CA GLN A 7 3.17 18.11 0.55
C GLN A 7 4.51 17.72 -0.04
N CYS A 8 5.21 18.69 -0.62
CA CYS A 8 6.61 18.54 -0.99
C CYS A 8 7.45 18.23 0.25
N VAL A 9 8.26 17.17 0.18
CA VAL A 9 9.15 16.74 1.26
C VAL A 9 10.62 16.59 0.84
N SER A 10 10.94 16.78 -0.44
CA SER A 10 12.33 16.79 -0.91
C SER A 10 13.10 18.02 -0.39
N ASN A 11 14.40 17.84 -0.15
CA ASN A 11 15.30 18.91 0.30
C ASN A 11 15.49 20.02 -0.77
N SER A 12 15.26 19.70 -2.04
CA SER A 12 15.08 20.66 -3.14
C SER A 12 13.58 20.95 -3.33
N SER A 13 13.22 22.19 -3.72
CA SER A 13 11.85 22.52 -4.11
C SER A 13 11.33 21.52 -5.14
N CYS A 14 10.11 20.97 -4.94
CA CYS A 14 9.47 20.00 -5.83
C CYS A 14 9.03 20.61 -7.17
N SER A 15 9.95 21.24 -7.89
CA SER A 15 9.69 21.91 -9.16
C SER A 15 8.53 22.91 -9.03
N THR A 16 7.50 22.79 -9.87
CA THR A 16 6.26 23.59 -9.83
C THR A 16 5.14 22.96 -8.99
N TYR A 17 5.38 21.83 -8.32
CA TYR A 17 4.35 21.14 -7.53
C TYR A 17 3.77 22.05 -6.44
N THR A 18 2.45 22.09 -6.36
CA THR A 18 1.74 22.76 -5.28
C THR A 18 1.03 21.74 -4.39
N ALA A 19 1.00 22.01 -3.09
CA ALA A 19 0.46 21.05 -2.13
C ALA A 19 -1.04 20.82 -2.35
N LEU A 20 -1.38 19.57 -2.69
CA LEU A 20 -2.74 19.12 -2.96
C LEU A 20 -3.46 18.73 -1.68
N SER A 21 -4.80 18.81 -1.66
CA SER A 21 -5.57 18.27 -0.54
C SER A 21 -5.59 16.75 -0.60
N ALA A 22 -5.42 16.10 0.56
CA ALA A 22 -5.56 14.66 0.71
C ALA A 22 -7.00 14.22 1.05
N ASN A 23 -7.97 15.15 1.01
CA ASN A 23 -9.36 14.88 1.30
C ASN A 23 -10.00 14.10 0.15
N GLY A 24 -10.11 12.79 0.29
CA GLY A 24 -10.75 11.91 -0.68
C GLY A 24 -12.28 11.98 -0.67
N TYR A 25 -12.88 11.52 -1.76
CA TYR A 25 -14.31 11.23 -1.83
C TYR A 25 -14.57 9.82 -1.28
N CYS A 26 -15.47 9.71 -0.30
CA CYS A 26 -15.85 8.42 0.28
C CYS A 26 -16.46 7.51 -0.80
N THR A 27 -15.86 6.35 -1.01
CA THR A 27 -16.30 5.35 -1.98
C THR A 27 -17.04 4.20 -1.32
N ASP A 28 -16.69 3.88 -0.07
CA ASP A 28 -17.33 2.82 0.72
C ASP A 28 -17.16 3.09 2.22
N TYR A 29 -18.05 2.54 3.03
CA TYR A 29 -17.93 2.58 4.49
C TYR A 29 -18.68 1.43 5.15
N SER A 30 -18.21 1.04 6.34
CA SER A 30 -18.90 0.06 7.18
C SER A 30 -18.98 0.55 8.61
N MET A 31 -20.20 0.82 9.08
CA MET A 31 -20.45 1.18 10.47
C MET A 31 -20.19 0.02 11.45
N LEU A 32 -20.25 -1.24 10.96
CA LEU A 32 -20.05 -2.41 11.82
C LEU A 32 -18.60 -2.58 12.27
N ILE A 33 -17.66 -2.22 11.40
CA ILE A 33 -16.22 -2.34 11.65
C ILE A 33 -15.53 -0.98 11.75
N ASP A 34 -16.30 0.10 11.74
CA ASP A 34 -15.85 1.50 11.84
C ASP A 34 -14.75 1.84 10.82
N THR A 35 -15.00 1.49 9.55
CA THR A 35 -14.06 1.75 8.45
C THR A 35 -14.72 2.60 7.36
N SER A 36 -13.89 3.38 6.67
CA SER A 36 -14.26 4.06 5.43
C SER A 36 -13.13 3.93 4.42
N SER A 37 -13.47 4.00 3.14
CA SER A 37 -12.55 4.04 2.01
C SER A 37 -12.85 5.29 1.20
N SER A 38 -11.80 5.95 0.72
CA SER A 38 -11.93 7.18 -0.05
C SER A 38 -10.91 7.20 -1.17
N GLN A 39 -11.25 7.88 -2.27
CA GLN A 39 -10.36 8.05 -3.42
C GLN A 39 -10.38 9.50 -3.89
N ILE A 40 -9.24 9.98 -4.38
CA ILE A 40 -9.11 11.24 -5.10
C ILE A 40 -8.17 11.04 -6.27
N SER A 41 -8.40 11.79 -7.34
CA SER A 41 -7.51 11.91 -8.49
C SER A 41 -7.44 13.39 -8.84
N ASP A 42 -6.23 13.86 -9.12
CA ASP A 42 -5.96 15.24 -9.49
C ASP A 42 -4.92 15.26 -10.62
N VAL A 43 -4.84 16.36 -11.35
CA VAL A 43 -3.93 16.54 -12.48
C VAL A 43 -3.11 17.81 -12.28
N GLU A 44 -1.81 17.64 -12.09
CA GLU A 44 -0.85 18.74 -11.90
C GLU A 44 0.07 18.88 -13.12
N ILE A 45 0.50 20.12 -13.38
CA ILE A 45 1.49 20.42 -14.43
C ILE A 45 2.86 20.59 -13.76
N ILE A 46 3.75 19.64 -14.04
CA ILE A 46 5.11 19.60 -13.50
C ILE A 46 6.12 19.86 -14.63
N ASN A 47 7.24 20.53 -14.33
CA ASN A 47 8.30 20.68 -15.32
C ASN A 47 8.91 19.32 -15.68
N MET A 48 9.23 19.13 -16.95
CA MET A 48 10.01 17.98 -17.44
C MET A 48 11.37 17.89 -16.74
N ASP A 49 11.94 16.70 -16.67
CA ASP A 49 13.24 16.42 -16.05
C ASP A 49 13.33 16.81 -14.57
N SER A 50 12.20 16.76 -13.86
CA SER A 50 12.12 17.02 -12.43
C SER A 50 12.17 15.71 -11.64
N THR A 51 12.96 15.70 -10.57
CA THR A 51 12.94 14.63 -9.55
C THR A 51 12.54 15.24 -8.20
N PHE A 52 11.53 14.66 -7.56
CA PHE A 52 11.00 15.21 -6.31
C PHE A 52 10.20 14.18 -5.52
N CYS A 53 10.01 14.45 -4.24
CA CYS A 53 9.22 13.58 -3.36
C CYS A 53 8.12 14.36 -2.68
N ILE A 54 6.95 13.74 -2.58
CA ILE A 54 5.78 14.28 -1.90
C ILE A 54 5.27 13.28 -0.86
N ALA A 55 4.74 13.76 0.25
CA ALA A 55 4.17 12.90 1.28
C ALA A 55 2.99 13.57 2.00
N TYR A 56 2.04 12.73 2.39
CA TYR A 56 0.98 13.02 3.33
C TYR A 56 1.31 12.28 4.63
N ARG A 57 1.24 12.98 5.77
CA ARG A 57 1.69 12.45 7.07
C ARG A 57 0.62 12.66 8.12
N GLY A 58 0.51 11.70 9.04
CA GLY A 58 -0.39 11.78 10.19
C GLY A 58 0.17 11.07 11.42
N SER A 59 -0.57 11.11 12.53
CA SER A 59 -0.08 10.70 13.85
C SER A 59 -0.98 9.72 14.61
N THR A 60 -1.89 9.04 13.91
CA THR A 60 -2.94 8.24 14.55
C THR A 60 -3.16 6.92 13.82
N TRP A 61 -2.13 6.08 13.72
CA TRP A 61 -2.41 4.65 13.60
C TRP A 61 -3.35 4.22 14.75
N PRO A 62 -4.29 3.28 14.54
CA PRO A 62 -4.97 2.66 15.66
C PRO A 62 -3.94 1.92 16.53
N GLY A 63 -4.31 1.60 17.76
CA GLY A 63 -3.45 0.83 18.67
C GLY A 63 -2.83 -0.40 18.02
N ILE A 64 -1.53 -0.36 17.76
CA ILE A 64 -0.76 -1.38 17.05
C ILE A 64 0.27 -2.05 17.96
N ILE A 65 0.66 -3.26 17.58
CA ILE A 65 1.75 -4.00 18.18
C ILE A 65 3.02 -3.82 17.33
N THR A 66 4.10 -3.34 17.94
CA THR A 66 5.40 -3.11 17.29
C THR A 66 6.48 -4.08 17.80
N ASN A 67 7.58 -4.22 17.06
CA ASN A 67 8.74 -5.00 17.47
C ASN A 67 9.73 -4.21 18.35
N SER A 68 9.67 -2.88 18.29
CA SER A 68 10.65 -1.97 18.89
C SER A 68 10.08 -1.38 20.17
N CYS A 69 10.08 -2.16 21.24
CA CYS A 69 9.42 -1.80 22.49
C CYS A 69 10.27 -2.19 23.70
N GLY A 70 10.35 -1.28 24.67
CA GLY A 70 10.94 -1.55 25.99
C GLY A 70 9.99 -2.39 26.86
N PHE A 71 9.07 -1.72 27.57
CA PHE A 71 8.14 -2.37 28.52
C PHE A 71 6.79 -2.81 27.93
N SER A 72 6.32 -2.15 26.87
CA SER A 72 5.06 -2.47 26.18
C SER A 72 5.25 -2.33 24.67
N CYS A 73 4.72 -3.31 23.94
CA CYS A 73 4.74 -3.32 22.48
C CYS A 73 3.52 -2.69 21.84
N TYR A 74 2.59 -2.17 22.65
CA TYR A 74 1.40 -1.48 22.18
C TYR A 74 1.66 0.03 22.06
N VAL A 75 1.30 0.61 20.91
CA VAL A 75 1.40 2.05 20.61
C VAL A 75 0.13 2.50 19.88
N ASP A 76 -0.52 3.57 20.35
CA ASP A 76 -1.77 4.13 19.79
C ASP A 76 -1.63 5.58 19.27
N SER A 77 -0.40 6.08 19.23
CA SER A 77 -0.04 7.41 18.74
C SER A 77 1.05 7.37 17.67
N ALA A 78 1.26 6.21 17.05
CA ALA A 78 2.30 6.04 16.05
C ALA A 78 1.97 6.85 14.80
N ARG A 79 2.98 7.54 14.28
CA ARG A 79 2.91 8.32 13.05
C ARG A 79 3.03 7.42 11.82
N TRP A 80 2.38 7.85 10.76
CA TRP A 80 2.46 7.27 9.42
C TRP A 80 2.86 8.34 8.41
N SER A 81 3.40 7.88 7.28
CA SER A 81 3.86 8.75 6.20
C SER A 81 3.59 8.05 4.87
N LEU A 82 2.60 8.51 4.12
CA LEU A 82 2.30 8.01 2.78
C LEU A 82 2.92 8.96 1.77
N GLY A 83 3.95 8.54 1.05
CA GLY A 83 4.63 9.37 0.09
C GLY A 83 5.12 8.62 -1.14
N CYS A 84 5.53 9.39 -2.13
CA CYS A 84 6.17 8.89 -3.33
C CYS A 84 7.33 9.80 -3.71
N CYS A 85 8.33 9.22 -4.34
CA CYS A 85 9.36 9.95 -5.07
C CYS A 85 9.15 9.68 -6.56
N LEU A 86 9.11 10.74 -7.34
CA LEU A 86 8.87 10.71 -8.77
C LEU A 86 10.14 11.17 -9.47
N ASP A 87 10.58 10.37 -10.44
CA ASP A 87 11.58 10.76 -11.41
C ASP A 87 10.89 10.95 -12.76
N LEU A 88 10.81 12.21 -13.21
CA LEU A 88 10.23 12.58 -14.50
C LEU A 88 11.32 12.91 -15.54
N THR A 89 12.53 12.38 -15.35
CA THR A 89 13.60 12.48 -16.35
C THR A 89 13.31 11.60 -17.55
N THR A 90 13.76 12.08 -18.71
CA THR A 90 13.64 11.33 -19.95
C THR A 90 14.58 10.12 -19.93
N GLN A 91 14.03 8.94 -20.19
CA GLN A 91 14.75 7.67 -20.24
C GLN A 91 15.53 7.50 -21.55
N GLU A 92 16.32 6.43 -21.67
CA GLU A 92 17.15 6.16 -22.86
C GLU A 92 16.32 5.97 -24.15
N ASP A 93 15.06 5.56 -24.02
CA ASP A 93 14.12 5.37 -25.12
C ASP A 93 13.45 6.68 -25.60
N GLY A 94 13.68 7.79 -24.88
CA GLY A 94 13.13 9.10 -25.18
C GLY A 94 11.76 9.38 -24.56
N PHE A 95 11.22 8.48 -23.73
CA PHE A 95 9.98 8.67 -22.98
C PHE A 95 10.26 9.09 -21.53
N ILE A 96 9.27 9.68 -20.88
CA ILE A 96 9.34 10.04 -19.46
C ILE A 96 8.91 8.82 -18.65
N ASN A 97 9.61 8.54 -17.55
CA ASN A 97 9.23 7.47 -16.63
C ASN A 97 7.84 7.67 -16.01
N SER A 98 7.07 6.59 -15.98
CA SER A 98 5.75 6.49 -15.38
C SER A 98 5.85 5.72 -14.07
N ALA A 99 5.84 6.43 -12.94
CA ALA A 99 5.93 5.81 -11.62
C ALA A 99 4.88 4.69 -11.40
N PRO A 100 5.21 3.67 -10.58
CA PRO A 100 4.34 2.52 -10.41
C PRO A 100 3.06 2.88 -9.66
N VAL A 101 1.99 2.15 -9.98
CA VAL A 101 0.74 2.21 -9.23
C VAL A 101 0.63 0.97 -8.36
N ALA A 102 0.62 1.18 -7.04
CA ALA A 102 0.42 0.12 -6.07
C ALA A 102 -0.86 0.36 -5.26
N THR A 103 -1.51 -0.72 -4.84
CA THR A 103 -2.72 -0.65 -4.01
C THR A 103 -2.64 -1.64 -2.86
N ALA A 104 -3.29 -1.32 -1.74
CA ALA A 104 -3.46 -2.25 -0.63
C ALA A 104 -4.82 -2.08 0.02
N ILE A 105 -5.34 -3.19 0.54
CA ILE A 105 -6.54 -3.20 1.37
C ILE A 105 -6.10 -3.09 2.82
N SER A 106 -6.79 -2.25 3.60
CA SER A 106 -6.54 -2.09 5.04
C SER A 106 -7.86 -2.00 5.81
N PRO A 107 -8.02 -2.72 6.94
CA PRO A 107 -7.13 -3.76 7.44
C PRO A 107 -7.28 -5.10 6.69
N ILE A 108 -6.23 -5.90 6.66
CA ILE A 108 -6.24 -7.30 6.23
C ILE A 108 -6.52 -8.18 7.46
N TYR A 109 -7.63 -8.91 7.45
CA TYR A 109 -8.01 -9.78 8.55
C TYR A 109 -7.32 -11.14 8.47
N VAL A 110 -6.53 -11.47 9.50
CA VAL A 110 -5.75 -12.70 9.57
C VAL A 110 -6.17 -13.56 10.77
N PRO A 111 -6.60 -14.82 10.57
CA PRO A 111 -6.89 -15.75 11.66
C PRO A 111 -5.66 -16.08 12.51
N THR A 112 -5.82 -16.19 13.83
CA THR A 112 -4.73 -16.64 14.73
C THR A 112 -4.14 -17.99 14.33
N ASN A 113 -2.83 -18.16 14.56
CA ASN A 113 -2.10 -19.42 14.34
C ASN A 113 -2.18 -19.94 12.90
N THR A 114 -2.03 -19.02 11.95
CA THR A 114 -1.96 -19.30 10.51
C THR A 114 -0.79 -18.54 9.85
N ILE A 115 -0.31 -19.08 8.73
CA ILE A 115 0.62 -18.39 7.84
C ILE A 115 -0.21 -17.86 6.67
N ASN A 116 -0.11 -16.56 6.40
CA ASN A 116 -0.85 -15.89 5.33
C ASN A 116 0.13 -15.29 4.34
N VAL A 117 -0.22 -15.38 3.07
CA VAL A 117 0.53 -14.80 1.96
C VAL A 117 -0.29 -13.62 1.44
N ILE A 118 0.31 -12.44 1.44
CA ILE A 118 -0.29 -11.18 1.02
C ILE A 118 0.56 -10.68 -0.14
N THR A 119 0.04 -10.76 -1.36
CA THR A 119 0.69 -10.17 -2.54
C THR A 119 0.24 -8.73 -2.66
N ILE A 120 1.18 -7.80 -2.76
CA ILE A 120 0.88 -6.38 -3.02
C ILE A 120 0.64 -6.22 -4.52
N PRO A 121 -0.59 -5.88 -4.95
CA PRO A 121 -0.85 -5.58 -6.35
C PRO A 121 -0.16 -4.27 -6.73
N ALA A 122 0.75 -4.36 -7.70
CA ALA A 122 1.42 -3.23 -8.31
C ALA A 122 1.53 -3.44 -9.82
N THR A 123 1.47 -2.34 -10.56
CA THR A 123 1.59 -2.31 -12.01
C THR A 123 2.38 -1.08 -12.44
N ASP A 124 3.16 -1.24 -13.49
CA ASP A 124 3.91 -0.17 -14.13
C ASP A 124 3.38 0.07 -15.54
N ALA A 125 3.40 1.32 -16.02
CA ALA A 125 2.90 1.64 -17.36
C ALA A 125 3.96 1.44 -18.46
N ASP A 126 5.25 1.48 -18.09
CA ASP A 126 6.39 1.36 -18.99
C ASP A 126 6.93 -0.08 -19.04
N ASP A 127 6.29 -1.01 -18.31
CA ASP A 127 6.69 -2.43 -18.14
C ASP A 127 8.03 -2.59 -17.42
N ASP A 128 8.34 -1.64 -16.53
CA ASP A 128 9.52 -1.68 -15.67
C ASP A 128 9.47 -2.83 -14.66
N ASN A 129 10.65 -3.29 -14.23
CA ASN A 129 10.78 -4.30 -13.20
C ASN A 129 10.39 -3.72 -11.84
N LEU A 130 9.34 -4.26 -11.24
CA LEU A 130 8.85 -3.83 -9.92
C LEU A 130 9.48 -4.63 -8.79
N ARG A 131 10.00 -3.93 -7.78
CA ARG A 131 10.48 -4.54 -6.54
C ARG A 131 9.90 -3.81 -5.34
N CYS A 132 9.83 -4.51 -4.23
CA CYS A 132 9.37 -3.95 -2.97
C CYS A 132 10.45 -4.00 -1.92
N ARG A 133 10.46 -3.01 -1.03
CA ARG A 133 11.30 -3.03 0.16
C ARG A 133 10.53 -2.50 1.37
N TRP A 134 11.09 -2.74 2.56
CA TRP A 134 10.58 -2.10 3.76
C TRP A 134 10.78 -0.58 3.70
N ALA A 135 9.75 0.17 4.10
CA ALA A 135 9.86 1.62 4.23
C ALA A 135 10.87 1.98 5.32
N SER A 136 11.60 3.07 5.10
CA SER A 136 12.72 3.50 5.93
C SER A 136 12.75 5.01 6.12
N ASN A 137 13.42 5.47 7.17
CA ASN A 137 13.67 6.90 7.35
C ASN A 137 14.96 7.26 6.60
N THR A 138 14.80 7.88 5.43
CA THR A 138 15.92 8.24 4.54
C THR A 138 16.28 9.72 4.69
N SER A 139 17.40 10.12 4.07
CA SER A 139 17.77 11.55 3.96
C SER A 139 16.85 12.35 3.03
N LEU A 140 16.11 11.69 2.13
CA LEU A 140 15.18 12.33 1.21
C LEU A 140 13.89 12.69 1.94
N PHE A 141 13.27 11.71 2.60
CA PHE A 141 12.11 11.90 3.45
C PHE A 141 11.86 10.68 4.36
N ASP A 142 11.05 10.88 5.39
CA ASP A 142 10.55 9.82 6.25
C ASP A 142 9.43 9.04 5.53
N GLU A 143 9.69 7.80 5.12
CA GLU A 143 8.76 6.94 4.35
C GLU A 143 7.77 6.16 5.23
N CYS A 144 7.98 6.14 6.55
CA CYS A 144 7.33 5.19 7.46
C CYS A 144 6.75 5.85 8.72
N GLY A 145 7.09 7.10 9.00
CA GLY A 145 6.76 7.75 10.26
C GLY A 145 7.45 7.03 11.41
N ASP A 146 6.66 6.35 12.24
CA ASP A 146 7.18 5.58 13.37
C ASP A 146 7.30 4.07 13.07
N ILE A 147 6.78 3.58 11.94
CA ILE A 147 6.68 2.15 11.60
C ILE A 147 7.64 1.77 10.48
N CYS A 148 8.93 1.84 10.77
CA CYS A 148 9.99 1.57 9.81
C CYS A 148 10.53 0.14 9.92
N GLY A 149 10.97 -0.42 8.79
CA GLY A 149 11.63 -1.73 8.75
C GLY A 149 10.68 -2.91 8.96
N ILE A 150 11.26 -4.05 9.35
CA ILE A 150 10.56 -5.34 9.36
C ILE A 150 9.47 -5.38 10.44
N ALA A 151 8.22 -5.56 10.00
CA ALA A 151 7.08 -5.77 10.88
C ALA A 151 7.07 -7.16 11.55
N SER A 152 6.46 -7.26 12.73
CA SER A 152 6.48 -8.47 13.57
C SER A 152 5.90 -9.69 12.88
N GLY A 153 6.69 -10.75 12.72
CA GLY A 153 6.23 -11.98 12.08
C GLY A 153 6.02 -11.86 10.58
N CYS A 154 6.57 -10.82 9.96
CA CYS A 154 6.56 -10.66 8.51
C CYS A 154 7.90 -11.10 7.89
N THR A 155 7.82 -11.68 6.70
CA THR A 155 8.93 -11.86 5.76
C THR A 155 8.50 -11.29 4.41
N LEU A 156 9.28 -10.38 3.85
CA LEU A 156 9.02 -9.81 2.53
C LEU A 156 9.90 -10.53 1.49
N TYR A 157 9.29 -10.92 0.39
CA TYR A 157 9.96 -11.33 -0.83
C TYR A 157 9.94 -10.13 -1.78
N GLU A 158 11.08 -9.45 -1.89
CA GLU A 158 11.21 -8.12 -2.50
C GLU A 158 10.95 -8.16 -4.02
N GLU A 159 11.45 -9.19 -4.72
CA GLU A 159 11.36 -9.36 -6.18
C GLU A 159 9.95 -9.54 -6.73
N ASN A 160 8.98 -9.90 -5.89
CA ASN A 160 7.60 -10.13 -6.32
C ASN A 160 6.57 -9.53 -5.36
N CYS A 161 7.03 -8.59 -4.52
CA CYS A 161 6.18 -7.85 -3.59
C CYS A 161 5.24 -8.75 -2.75
N THR A 162 5.74 -9.92 -2.35
CA THR A 162 4.95 -10.89 -1.58
C THR A 162 5.34 -10.87 -0.12
N LEU A 163 4.39 -10.54 0.74
CA LEU A 163 4.54 -10.53 2.19
C LEU A 163 3.99 -11.81 2.79
N VAL A 164 4.81 -12.55 3.52
CA VAL A 164 4.38 -13.69 4.34
C VAL A 164 4.26 -13.24 5.78
N PHE A 165 3.07 -13.41 6.36
CA PHE A 165 2.78 -13.08 7.73
C PHE A 165 2.45 -14.32 8.56
N ASN A 166 3.25 -14.57 9.60
CA ASN A 166 3.05 -15.65 10.55
C ASN A 166 2.34 -15.13 11.81
N SER A 167 1.09 -15.58 11.99
CA SER A 167 0.25 -15.19 13.13
C SER A 167 0.32 -16.15 14.33
N THR A 168 1.27 -17.07 14.34
CA THR A 168 1.44 -18.03 15.44
C THR A 168 1.79 -17.29 16.74
N GLY A 169 1.00 -17.54 17.80
CA GLY A 169 1.19 -16.91 19.10
C GLY A 169 0.73 -15.44 19.21
N LYS A 170 0.20 -14.85 18.13
CA LYS A 170 -0.37 -13.49 18.16
C LYS A 170 -1.78 -13.51 18.75
N GLN A 171 -2.16 -12.44 19.46
CA GLN A 171 -3.45 -12.35 20.14
C GLN A 171 -4.53 -11.73 19.24
N THR A 172 -5.75 -12.27 19.33
CA THR A 172 -6.94 -11.71 18.67
C THR A 172 -7.20 -10.28 19.11
N GLY A 173 -7.58 -9.41 18.17
CA GLY A 173 -7.83 -7.98 18.39
C GLY A 173 -6.60 -7.10 18.21
N ASN A 174 -5.40 -7.67 18.12
CA ASN A 174 -4.19 -6.90 17.87
C ASN A 174 -4.08 -6.48 16.41
N TYR A 175 -3.58 -5.27 16.20
CA TYR A 175 -3.19 -4.75 14.90
C TYR A 175 -1.67 -4.76 14.73
N TYR A 176 -1.22 -5.01 13.52
CA TYR A 176 0.18 -4.89 13.11
C TYR A 176 0.24 -3.98 11.90
N ALA A 177 0.99 -2.88 11.99
CA ALA A 177 1.21 -1.98 10.86
C ALA A 177 2.35 -2.51 9.99
N VAL A 178 2.17 -2.41 8.68
CA VAL A 178 3.16 -2.73 7.65
C VAL A 178 3.34 -1.50 6.80
N ALA A 179 4.61 -1.12 6.56
CA ALA A 179 4.96 -0.02 5.69
C ALA A 179 6.02 -0.49 4.68
N LEU A 180 5.69 -0.40 3.40
CA LEU A 180 6.51 -0.83 2.27
C LEU A 180 6.65 0.29 1.25
N MET A 181 7.71 0.22 0.45
CA MET A 181 7.88 0.99 -0.77
C MET A 181 7.82 0.02 -1.95
N VAL A 182 7.10 0.40 -3.00
CA VAL A 182 7.14 -0.24 -4.31
C VAL A 182 7.95 0.66 -5.24
N GLU A 183 8.93 0.09 -5.91
CA GLU A 183 9.92 0.81 -6.72
C GLU A 183 9.95 0.22 -8.11
N ASP A 184 10.05 1.09 -9.12
CA ASP A 184 10.29 0.72 -10.50
C ASP A 184 11.80 0.69 -10.79
N PHE A 185 12.19 -0.16 -11.73
CA PHE A 185 13.55 -0.27 -12.21
C PHE A 185 13.48 -0.56 -13.71
N TYR A 186 14.19 0.23 -14.50
CA TYR A 186 14.25 0.06 -15.95
C TYR A 186 14.50 -1.38 -16.42
N ASN A 187 15.24 -2.19 -15.64
CA ASN A 187 15.35 -3.64 -15.84
C ASN A 187 15.83 -4.36 -14.57
N ASP A 188 15.87 -5.69 -14.63
CA ASP A 188 16.28 -6.61 -13.54
C ASP A 188 17.72 -6.39 -13.02
N THR A 189 18.59 -5.72 -13.78
CA THR A 189 20.00 -5.50 -13.41
C THR A 189 20.26 -4.15 -12.78
N ASN A 190 19.37 -3.18 -13.00
CA ASN A 190 19.46 -1.86 -12.40
C ASN A 190 19.31 -1.96 -10.87
N SER A 191 20.17 -1.26 -10.15
CA SER A 191 20.17 -1.18 -8.68
C SER A 191 19.65 0.15 -8.14
N THR A 192 19.38 1.11 -9.03
CA THR A 192 18.80 2.42 -8.69
C THR A 192 17.38 2.45 -9.24
N SER A 193 16.42 2.69 -8.35
CA SER A 193 15.02 2.87 -8.70
C SER A 193 14.81 4.21 -9.40
N LEU A 194 13.84 4.32 -10.31
CA LEU A 194 13.48 5.60 -10.93
C LEU A 194 12.54 6.36 -9.99
N SER A 195 11.39 5.78 -9.72
CA SER A 195 10.35 6.27 -8.82
C SER A 195 10.00 5.25 -7.74
N SER A 196 9.33 5.74 -6.70
CA SER A 196 8.88 4.91 -5.59
C SER A 196 7.54 5.38 -5.05
N VAL A 197 6.69 4.44 -4.65
CA VAL A 197 5.39 4.72 -4.03
C VAL A 197 5.23 3.94 -2.73
N SER A 198 4.78 4.62 -1.68
CA SER A 198 4.56 3.98 -0.39
C SER A 198 3.23 3.22 -0.36
N ILE A 199 3.23 2.08 0.30
CA ILE A 199 2.03 1.35 0.68
C ILE A 199 2.09 1.05 2.17
N GLN A 200 1.07 1.48 2.90
CA GLN A 200 0.94 1.17 4.33
C GLN A 200 -0.45 0.64 4.64
N PHE A 201 -0.50 -0.44 5.42
CA PHE A 201 -1.76 -1.09 5.78
C PHE A 201 -1.64 -1.79 7.13
N LEU A 202 -2.79 -2.15 7.68
CA LEU A 202 -2.90 -2.88 8.94
C LEU A 202 -3.19 -4.35 8.68
N ILE A 203 -2.62 -5.21 9.50
CA ILE A 203 -3.03 -6.61 9.64
C ILE A 203 -3.76 -6.73 10.98
N HIS A 204 -5.02 -7.13 10.96
CA HIS A 204 -5.84 -7.32 12.14
C HIS A 204 -6.02 -8.80 12.46
N ILE A 205 -5.65 -9.21 13.67
CA ILE A 205 -5.75 -10.60 14.09
C ILE A 205 -7.18 -10.92 14.52
N VAL A 206 -7.80 -11.89 13.85
CA VAL A 206 -9.13 -12.40 14.18
C VAL A 206 -9.07 -13.79 14.77
N ALA A 207 -10.11 -14.16 15.52
CA ALA A 207 -10.24 -15.51 16.03
C ALA A 207 -10.25 -16.51 14.87
N LYS A 208 -9.56 -17.64 15.04
CA LYS A 208 -9.59 -18.72 14.07
C LYS A 208 -11.04 -19.17 13.85
N PRO A 209 -11.54 -19.21 12.61
CA PRO A 209 -12.88 -19.68 12.32
C PRO A 209 -13.08 -21.10 12.86
N THR A 210 -14.26 -21.37 13.41
CA THR A 210 -14.69 -22.73 13.78
C THR A 210 -15.05 -23.58 12.55
N CYS A 211 -15.29 -22.92 11.43
CA CYS A 211 -15.59 -23.53 10.16
C CYS A 211 -14.32 -23.71 9.32
N TYR A 212 -14.03 -24.95 8.95
CA TYR A 212 -12.83 -25.33 8.20
C TYR A 212 -13.03 -25.37 6.68
N SER A 213 -14.28 -25.34 6.22
CA SER A 213 -14.62 -25.25 4.80
C SER A 213 -14.39 -23.83 4.31
N LYS A 214 -13.47 -23.69 3.35
CA LYS A 214 -13.24 -22.41 2.67
C LYS A 214 -14.53 -21.98 1.95
N PRO A 215 -14.87 -20.68 1.96
CA PRO A 215 -15.97 -20.19 1.14
C PRO A 215 -15.66 -20.48 -0.34
N THR A 216 -16.66 -20.95 -1.07
CA THR A 216 -16.55 -21.18 -2.50
C THR A 216 -17.11 -19.98 -3.23
N ILE A 217 -16.28 -19.36 -4.06
CA ILE A 217 -16.71 -18.31 -4.99
C ILE A 217 -17.00 -18.99 -6.32
N SER A 218 -18.25 -18.92 -6.76
CA SER A 218 -18.67 -19.44 -8.07
C SER A 218 -19.29 -18.33 -8.88
N LEU A 219 -18.88 -18.20 -10.14
CA LEU A 219 -19.60 -17.37 -11.11
C LEU A 219 -20.95 -18.01 -11.38
N ASN A 220 -22.01 -17.21 -11.39
CA ASN A 220 -23.36 -17.70 -11.69
C ASN A 220 -23.51 -18.05 -13.19
N SER A 221 -22.56 -17.64 -14.03
CA SER A 221 -22.56 -17.87 -15.48
C SER A 221 -21.15 -18.19 -15.99
N SER A 222 -21.06 -19.18 -16.88
CA SER A 222 -19.86 -19.44 -17.70
C SER A 222 -19.69 -18.30 -18.71
N ILE A 223 -18.91 -17.29 -18.33
CA ILE A 223 -18.57 -16.16 -19.21
C ILE A 223 -17.49 -16.63 -20.17
N ASN A 224 -17.91 -17.07 -21.36
CA ASN A 224 -17.04 -17.27 -22.53
C ASN A 224 -17.34 -16.13 -23.52
N THR A 225 -17.09 -14.88 -23.12
CA THR A 225 -17.29 -13.72 -24.00
C THR A 225 -16.01 -12.90 -24.08
N THR A 226 -15.65 -12.50 -25.29
CA THR A 226 -14.66 -11.45 -25.52
C THR A 226 -15.24 -10.11 -25.07
N LEU A 227 -14.49 -9.37 -24.27
CA LEU A 227 -14.82 -8.04 -23.81
C LEU A 227 -14.11 -7.01 -24.68
N GLU A 228 -14.87 -6.09 -25.29
CA GLU A 228 -14.29 -4.97 -26.02
C GLU A 228 -13.87 -3.85 -25.07
N VAL A 229 -12.69 -3.29 -25.32
CA VAL A 229 -12.12 -2.19 -24.56
C VAL A 229 -13.08 -1.00 -24.56
N GLY A 230 -13.34 -0.43 -23.37
CA GLY A 230 -14.23 0.73 -23.21
C GLY A 230 -15.71 0.39 -23.02
N THR A 231 -16.08 -0.89 -22.96
CA THR A 231 -17.47 -1.31 -22.72
C THR A 231 -17.69 -1.62 -21.24
N GLU A 232 -18.73 -1.03 -20.64
CA GLU A 232 -19.14 -1.38 -19.28
C GLU A 232 -19.59 -2.84 -19.21
N TYR A 233 -19.08 -3.58 -18.23
CA TYR A 233 -19.41 -4.99 -18.04
C TYR A 233 -19.73 -5.29 -16.58
N SER A 234 -20.81 -6.04 -16.38
CA SER A 234 -21.28 -6.46 -15.05
C SER A 234 -21.31 -7.98 -14.97
N PHE A 235 -20.80 -8.52 -13.86
CA PHE A 235 -20.89 -9.95 -13.55
C PHE A 235 -21.33 -10.17 -12.10
N THR A 236 -21.90 -11.34 -11.82
CA THR A 236 -22.31 -11.73 -10.47
C THR A 236 -21.57 -12.99 -10.06
N PHE A 237 -20.89 -12.91 -8.91
CA PHE A 237 -20.35 -14.06 -8.21
C PHE A 237 -21.23 -14.39 -7.00
N ILE A 238 -21.34 -15.68 -6.71
CA ILE A 238 -22.00 -16.20 -5.51
C ILE A 238 -20.90 -16.66 -4.57
N ILE A 239 -20.87 -16.10 -3.36
CA ILE A 239 -20.03 -16.59 -2.27
C ILE A 239 -20.90 -17.51 -1.41
N LYS A 240 -20.56 -18.81 -1.38
CA LYS A 240 -21.18 -19.75 -0.45
C LYS A 240 -20.24 -20.04 0.70
N THR A 241 -20.65 -19.69 1.90
CA THR A 241 -20.01 -20.17 3.13
C THR A 241 -20.53 -21.58 3.41
N ASN A 242 -19.66 -22.58 3.34
CA ASN A 242 -20.05 -23.98 3.53
C ASN A 242 -19.97 -24.41 5.00
N CYS A 243 -20.44 -23.52 5.87
CA CYS A 243 -20.61 -23.68 7.30
C CYS A 243 -22.13 -23.74 7.55
#